data_AF-A0A958D9U4-F1
#
_entry.id   AF-A0A958D9U4-F1
#
_cell.length_a   1.000
_cell.length_b   1.000
_cell.length_c   1.000
_cell.angle_alpha   90.00
_cell.angle_beta   90.00
_cell.angle_gamma   90.00
#
_symmetry.space_group_name_H-M   'P 1'
#
loop_
_entity.id
_entity.type
_entity.pdbx_description
1 polymer ?
#
loop_
_entity_poly.entity_id
_entity_poly.type
_entity_poly.pdbx_seq_one_letter_code
_entity_poly.pdbx_strand_id
1 'polypeptide(L)'
;MEVIYTHCAGLDIHKKTVVVCCMTPGTKRAKETEIRTFGTMTADLLALSDWLLSKQISHVAMESTGEFWKPIYNLLEGNFELLVVNARHIKTVPGRKTDVKDAEWIAELLRHGLLRGSFIPPQGQRDLRDLTRQRTNLVRDRATMVNRLQKVLEWANIKLSSVASDVTGVSGRAMLEAIVAGQADPALLKELAKGRLRGKRDALEQALTGVVRDHHRF
;
A
#
# COMPACT_ATOMS: atom_id res chain seq x y z
N MET A 1 36.28 -10.00 11.89
CA MET A 1 34.85 -9.89 12.17
C MET A 1 34.32 -11.31 12.36
N GLU A 2 33.67 -11.60 13.49
CA GLU A 2 33.19 -12.95 13.82
C GLU A 2 32.06 -13.37 12.86
N VAL A 3 32.07 -14.60 12.37
CA VAL A 3 31.02 -15.12 11.49
C VAL A 3 29.90 -15.69 12.35
N ILE A 4 28.73 -15.07 12.31
CA ILE A 4 27.54 -15.48 13.05
C ILE A 4 26.71 -16.47 12.23
N TYR A 5 26.51 -16.19 10.93
CA TYR A 5 25.76 -17.09 10.03
C TYR A 5 26.65 -17.58 8.91
N THR A 6 26.82 -18.89 8.80
CA THR A 6 27.69 -19.52 7.79
C THR A 6 27.00 -19.75 6.45
N HIS A 7 25.67 -19.87 6.46
CA HIS A 7 24.82 -20.05 5.28
C HIS A 7 23.74 -18.96 5.26
N CYS A 8 23.99 -17.87 4.53
CA CYS A 8 23.12 -16.72 4.51
C CYS A 8 23.03 -16.08 3.12
N ALA A 9 21.94 -15.36 2.85
CA ALA A 9 21.75 -14.63 1.61
C ALA A 9 21.30 -13.19 1.82
N GLY A 10 21.75 -12.31 0.92
CA GLY A 10 21.32 -10.91 0.82
C GLY A 10 20.56 -10.69 -0.47
N LEU A 11 19.39 -10.05 -0.38
CA LEU A 11 18.49 -9.79 -1.50
C LEU A 11 18.36 -8.27 -1.72
N ASP A 12 18.67 -7.85 -2.92
CA ASP A 12 18.36 -6.53 -3.43
C ASP A 12 17.17 -6.62 -4.39
N ILE A 13 16.07 -5.96 -4.03
CA ILE A 13 14.75 -6.17 -4.61
C ILE A 13 14.33 -4.95 -5.42
N HIS A 14 14.14 -5.19 -6.71
CA HIS A 14 13.60 -4.24 -7.66
C HIS A 14 12.22 -4.67 -8.14
N LYS A 15 11.53 -3.79 -8.87
CA LYS A 15 10.17 -4.09 -9.38
C LYS A 15 10.10 -5.36 -10.24
N LYS A 16 11.11 -5.62 -11.07
CA LYS A 16 11.12 -6.73 -12.05
C LYS A 16 12.13 -7.83 -11.73
N THR A 17 13.09 -7.55 -10.85
CA THR A 17 14.25 -8.42 -10.63
C THR A 17 14.61 -8.46 -9.15
N VAL A 18 15.18 -9.58 -8.73
CA VAL A 18 15.79 -9.76 -7.42
C VAL A 18 17.22 -10.22 -7.63
N VAL A 19 18.18 -9.42 -7.18
CA VAL A 19 19.60 -9.82 -7.17
C VAL A 19 19.87 -10.48 -5.83
N VAL A 20 20.37 -11.71 -5.86
CA VAL A 20 20.57 -12.55 -4.68
C VAL A 20 22.04 -12.89 -4.57
N CYS A 21 22.63 -12.61 -3.42
CA CYS A 21 23.99 -13.03 -3.08
C CYS A 21 23.93 -14.08 -1.97
N CYS A 22 24.32 -15.32 -2.29
CA CYS A 22 24.46 -16.40 -1.34
C CYS A 22 25.89 -16.47 -0.83
N MET A 23 26.05 -16.63 0.49
CA MET A 23 27.32 -16.89 1.13
C MET A 23 27.26 -18.21 1.88
N THR A 24 28.18 -19.11 1.52
CA THR A 24 28.31 -20.46 2.10
C THR A 24 29.76 -20.74 2.51
N PRO A 25 30.02 -21.77 3.33
CA PRO A 25 31.39 -22.19 3.66
C PRO A 25 32.07 -22.78 2.43
N GLY A 26 33.22 -22.21 2.05
CA GLY A 26 34.10 -22.78 1.02
C GLY A 26 35.21 -23.65 1.62
N THR A 27 36.09 -24.14 0.76
CA THR A 27 37.26 -24.93 1.18
C THR A 27 38.23 -24.12 2.06
N LYS A 28 38.86 -24.77 3.04
CA LYS A 28 39.88 -24.17 3.94
C LYS A 28 39.44 -22.89 4.67
N ARG A 29 38.19 -22.82 5.16
CA ARG A 29 37.59 -21.66 5.87
C ARG A 29 37.40 -20.40 5.01
N ALA A 30 37.62 -20.47 3.69
CA ALA A 30 37.23 -19.38 2.80
C ALA A 30 35.70 -19.30 2.68
N LYS A 31 35.17 -18.12 2.36
CA LYS A 31 33.76 -17.98 1.97
C LYS A 31 33.60 -18.26 0.48
N GLU A 32 32.55 -18.98 0.12
CA GLU A 32 32.08 -19.05 -1.26
C GLU A 32 30.89 -18.12 -1.44
N THR A 33 30.95 -17.30 -2.49
CA THR A 33 29.92 -16.32 -2.82
C THR A 33 29.37 -16.63 -4.21
N GLU A 34 28.05 -16.83 -4.31
CA GLU A 34 27.37 -17.01 -5.60
C GLU A 34 26.29 -15.93 -5.76
N ILE A 35 26.30 -15.23 -6.89
CA ILE A 35 25.32 -14.19 -7.19
C ILE A 35 24.47 -14.63 -8.36
N ARG A 36 23.14 -14.51 -8.21
CA ARG A 36 22.18 -14.81 -9.26
C ARG A 36 21.04 -13.80 -9.25
N THR A 37 20.55 -13.47 -10.43
CA THR A 37 19.38 -12.60 -10.61
C THR A 37 18.16 -13.44 -10.99
N PHE A 38 17.04 -13.20 -10.32
CA PHE A 38 15.75 -13.81 -10.61
C PHE A 38 14.73 -12.75 -11.03
N GLY A 39 13.65 -13.18 -11.70
CA GLY A 39 12.47 -12.35 -11.89
C GLY A 39 11.64 -12.23 -10.62
N THR A 40 10.63 -11.35 -10.63
CA THR A 40 9.67 -11.16 -9.52
C THR A 40 8.34 -11.87 -9.73
N MET A 41 8.20 -12.66 -10.79
CA MET A 41 7.02 -13.51 -11.00
C MET A 41 7.07 -14.72 -10.07
N THR A 42 5.91 -15.29 -9.72
CA THR A 42 5.83 -16.39 -8.74
C THR A 42 6.72 -17.58 -9.11
N ALA A 43 6.77 -17.99 -10.38
CA ALA A 43 7.62 -19.09 -10.82
C ALA A 43 9.11 -18.80 -10.58
N ASP A 44 9.56 -17.57 -10.85
CA ASP A 44 10.95 -17.15 -10.63
C ASP A 44 11.28 -17.09 -9.13
N LEU A 45 10.33 -16.64 -8.29
CA LEU A 45 10.51 -16.58 -6.85
C LEU A 45 10.51 -17.97 -6.18
N LEU A 46 9.75 -18.93 -6.73
CA LEU A 46 9.83 -20.33 -6.31
C LEU A 46 11.17 -20.94 -6.71
N ALA A 47 11.65 -20.68 -7.94
CA ALA A 47 12.98 -21.11 -8.37
C ALA A 47 14.10 -20.47 -7.53
N LEU A 48 13.93 -19.23 -7.08
CA LEU A 48 14.80 -18.59 -6.09
C LEU A 48 14.78 -19.37 -4.77
N SER A 49 13.61 -19.70 -4.24
CA SER A 49 13.47 -20.48 -3.01
C SER A 49 14.16 -21.84 -3.11
N ASP A 50 13.92 -22.58 -4.20
CA ASP A 50 14.53 -23.89 -4.45
C ASP A 50 16.06 -23.80 -4.52
N TRP A 51 16.57 -22.75 -5.18
CA TRP A 51 18.00 -22.51 -5.25
C TRP A 51 18.60 -22.20 -3.88
N LEU A 52 17.95 -21.35 -3.05
CA LEU A 52 18.39 -21.08 -1.68
C LEU A 52 18.40 -22.35 -0.81
N LEU A 53 17.36 -23.19 -0.92
CA LEU A 53 17.29 -24.48 -0.22
C LEU A 53 18.42 -25.43 -0.66
N SER A 54 18.71 -25.50 -1.96
CA SER A 54 19.79 -26.33 -2.51
C SER A 54 21.18 -25.94 -1.97
N LYS A 55 21.33 -24.68 -1.56
CA LYS A 55 22.55 -24.12 -0.96
C LYS A 55 22.53 -24.14 0.56
N GLN A 56 21.51 -24.75 1.17
CA GLN A 56 21.33 -24.85 2.62
C GLN A 56 21.33 -23.48 3.31
N ILE A 57 20.84 -22.44 2.63
CA ILE A 57 20.70 -21.11 3.20
C ILE A 57 19.73 -21.17 4.38
N SER A 58 20.12 -20.58 5.50
CA SER A 58 19.30 -20.56 6.73
C SER A 58 18.71 -19.18 6.99
N HIS A 59 19.48 -18.12 6.70
CA HIS A 59 19.10 -16.74 6.98
C HIS A 59 19.10 -15.91 5.70
N VAL A 60 18.08 -15.09 5.52
CA VAL A 60 17.92 -14.25 4.33
C VAL A 60 17.58 -12.83 4.75
N ALA A 61 18.36 -11.86 4.30
CA ALA A 61 18.09 -10.43 4.54
C ALA A 61 17.69 -9.72 3.25
N MET A 62 16.74 -8.79 3.34
CA MET A 62 16.21 -8.05 2.20
C MET A 62 15.92 -6.58 2.53
N GLU A 63 16.21 -5.66 1.59
CA GLU A 63 15.96 -4.23 1.78
C GLU A 63 14.46 -3.88 1.68
N SER A 64 13.96 -3.12 2.67
CA SER A 64 12.56 -2.71 2.82
C SER A 64 12.21 -1.44 2.03
N THR A 65 12.46 -1.40 0.73
CA THR A 65 12.01 -0.25 -0.09
C THR A 65 10.64 -0.52 -0.69
N GLY A 66 9.62 0.18 -0.16
CA GLY A 66 8.24 0.04 -0.60
C GLY A 66 7.61 -1.31 -0.23
N GLU A 67 6.77 -1.83 -1.12
CA GLU A 67 5.98 -3.06 -0.92
C GLU A 67 6.62 -4.29 -1.57
N PHE A 68 7.69 -4.13 -2.36
CA PHE A 68 8.23 -5.21 -3.21
C PHE A 68 8.84 -6.39 -2.45
N TRP A 69 9.20 -6.20 -1.18
CA TRP A 69 9.70 -7.27 -0.33
C TRP A 69 8.60 -8.25 0.11
N LYS A 70 7.34 -7.81 0.19
CA LYS A 70 6.22 -8.65 0.67
C LYS A 70 6.02 -9.94 -0.12
N PRO A 71 5.93 -9.95 -1.47
CA PRO A 71 5.73 -11.20 -2.21
C PRO A 71 6.86 -12.21 -2.00
N ILE A 72 8.10 -11.73 -1.86
CA ILE A 72 9.27 -12.58 -1.60
C ILE A 72 9.20 -13.12 -0.18
N TYR A 73 8.93 -12.25 0.80
CA TYR A 73 8.77 -12.65 2.20
C TYR A 73 7.67 -13.70 2.36
N ASN A 74 6.52 -13.51 1.74
CA ASN A 74 5.39 -14.45 1.81
C ASN A 74 5.72 -15.84 1.24
N LEU A 75 6.60 -15.93 0.23
CA LEU A 75 6.99 -17.21 -0.38
C LEU A 75 8.16 -17.88 0.35
N LEU A 76 9.02 -17.11 1.00
CA LEU A 76 10.17 -17.63 1.74
C LEU A 76 9.85 -17.88 3.24
N GLU A 77 8.80 -17.28 3.78
CA GLU A 77 8.38 -17.45 5.18
C GLU A 77 8.06 -18.94 5.45
N GLY A 78 8.63 -19.48 6.53
CA GLY A 78 8.50 -20.90 6.89
C GLY A 78 9.67 -21.78 6.44
N ASN A 79 10.44 -21.35 5.42
CA ASN A 79 11.64 -22.07 4.96
C ASN A 79 12.95 -21.44 5.47
N PHE A 80 12.93 -20.13 5.77
CA PHE A 80 14.12 -19.36 6.14
C PHE A 80 13.85 -18.39 7.29
N GLU A 81 14.90 -18.04 8.03
CA GLU A 81 14.88 -16.90 8.95
C GLU A 81 15.03 -15.60 8.16
N LEU A 82 13.97 -14.79 8.13
CA LEU A 82 13.86 -13.62 7.25
C LEU A 82 14.08 -12.30 8.00
N LEU A 83 14.99 -11.48 7.49
CA LEU A 83 15.25 -10.14 8.00
C LEU A 83 14.90 -9.07 6.95
N VAL A 84 13.84 -8.31 7.21
CA VAL A 84 13.49 -7.13 6.41
C VAL A 84 14.18 -5.91 7.00
N VAL A 85 15.14 -5.33 6.30
CA VAL A 85 16.02 -4.27 6.83
C VAL A 85 15.72 -2.91 6.22
N ASN A 86 15.81 -1.85 7.03
CA ASN A 86 15.55 -0.49 6.55
C ASN A 86 16.72 0.00 5.68
N ALA A 87 16.40 0.46 4.47
CA ALA A 87 17.33 1.06 3.50
C ALA A 87 18.29 2.09 4.12
N ARG A 88 17.79 2.92 5.06
CA ARG A 88 18.59 3.97 5.72
C ARG A 88 19.71 3.41 6.58
N HIS A 89 19.57 2.20 7.12
CA HIS A 89 20.60 1.56 7.94
C HIS A 89 21.70 0.89 7.10
N ILE A 90 21.42 0.58 5.83
CA ILE A 90 22.38 -0.04 4.90
C ILE A 90 23.23 1.02 4.17
N LYS A 91 22.63 2.17 3.83
CA LYS A 91 23.23 3.20 2.96
C LYS A 91 24.21 4.17 3.65
N THR A 92 24.47 4.01 4.95
CA THR A 92 25.36 4.89 5.74
C THR A 92 26.86 4.69 5.48
N VAL A 93 27.23 3.90 4.46
CA VAL A 93 28.64 3.66 4.07
C VAL A 93 28.93 4.36 2.73
N PRO A 94 29.77 5.41 2.68
CA PRO A 94 30.01 6.18 1.47
C PRO A 94 30.61 5.33 0.32
N GLY A 95 30.17 5.56 -0.92
CA GLY A 95 30.90 5.17 -2.14
C GLY A 95 30.37 4.00 -2.99
N ARG A 96 29.09 3.63 -2.93
CA ARG A 96 28.56 2.47 -3.72
C ARG A 96 27.43 2.84 -4.69
N LYS A 97 27.45 2.22 -5.88
CA LYS A 97 26.62 2.60 -7.04
C LYS A 97 26.24 1.44 -7.98
N THR A 98 26.08 0.20 -7.48
CA THR A 98 25.62 -0.96 -8.29
C THR A 98 24.86 -2.01 -7.46
N ASP A 99 23.70 -2.44 -7.94
CA ASP A 99 22.76 -3.42 -7.32
C ASP A 99 23.43 -4.74 -6.86
N VAL A 100 24.38 -5.26 -7.64
CA VAL A 100 25.16 -6.47 -7.28
C VAL A 100 25.95 -6.28 -5.99
N LYS A 101 26.49 -5.07 -5.79
CA LYS A 101 27.23 -4.73 -4.56
C LYS A 101 26.29 -4.56 -3.36
N ASP A 102 25.02 -4.26 -3.59
CA ASP A 102 24.04 -4.06 -2.52
C ASP A 102 23.57 -5.42 -1.98
N ALA A 103 23.25 -6.39 -2.85
CA ALA A 103 22.93 -7.75 -2.42
C ALA A 103 24.09 -8.43 -1.66
N GLU A 104 25.32 -8.31 -2.18
CA GLU A 104 26.52 -8.83 -1.51
C GLU A 104 26.78 -8.14 -0.17
N TRP A 105 26.56 -6.83 -0.10
CA TRP A 105 26.74 -6.09 1.14
C TRP A 105 25.72 -6.48 2.20
N ILE A 106 24.46 -6.67 1.82
CA ILE A 106 23.42 -7.17 2.71
C ILE A 106 23.81 -8.54 3.26
N ALA A 107 24.31 -9.45 2.41
CA ALA A 107 24.77 -10.77 2.83
C ALA A 107 25.96 -10.69 3.81
N GLU A 108 26.93 -9.80 3.56
CA GLU A 108 28.09 -9.61 4.45
C GLU A 108 27.68 -9.06 5.81
N LEU A 109 26.80 -8.05 5.84
CA LEU A 109 26.27 -7.49 7.08
C LEU A 109 25.46 -8.54 7.85
N LEU A 110 24.65 -9.33 7.16
CA LEU A 110 23.89 -10.42 7.76
C LEU A 110 24.84 -11.43 8.39
N ARG A 111 25.83 -11.92 7.63
CA ARG A 111 26.82 -12.91 8.06
C ARG A 111 27.49 -12.57 9.39
N HIS A 112 27.72 -11.28 9.64
CA HIS A 112 28.37 -10.77 10.84
C HIS A 112 27.39 -10.27 11.91
N GLY A 113 26.08 -10.47 11.75
CA GLY A 113 25.07 -10.06 12.72
C GLY A 113 24.91 -8.53 12.84
N LEU A 114 25.34 -7.77 11.83
CA LEU A 114 25.34 -6.31 11.86
C LEU A 114 24.01 -5.69 11.39
N LEU A 115 23.07 -6.52 10.96
CA LEU A 115 21.75 -6.08 10.53
C LEU A 115 20.75 -6.05 11.69
N ARG A 116 19.98 -4.97 11.75
CA ARG A 116 18.80 -4.88 12.61
C ARG A 116 17.54 -5.02 11.76
N GLY A 117 16.88 -6.17 11.86
CA GLY A 117 15.61 -6.43 11.22
C GLY A 117 14.48 -5.53 11.73
N SER A 118 13.60 -5.13 10.82
CA SER A 118 12.31 -4.54 11.14
C SER A 118 11.39 -5.64 11.67
N PHE A 119 10.55 -5.30 12.66
CA PHE A 119 9.58 -6.26 13.16
C PHE A 119 8.48 -6.49 12.12
N ILE A 120 8.43 -7.71 11.58
CA ILE A 120 7.34 -8.19 10.73
C ILE A 120 6.45 -9.08 11.61
N PRO A 121 5.21 -8.67 11.92
CA PRO A 121 4.35 -9.48 12.77
C PRO A 121 3.86 -10.73 12.02
N PRO A 122 3.34 -11.76 12.72
CA PRO A 122 2.78 -12.95 12.09
C PRO A 122 1.65 -12.63 11.11
N GLN A 123 1.42 -13.49 10.13
CA GLN A 123 0.48 -13.28 9.03
C GLN A 123 -0.90 -12.76 9.49
N GLY A 124 -1.55 -13.43 10.45
CA GLY A 124 -2.88 -13.00 10.91
C GLY A 124 -2.93 -11.57 11.48
N GLN A 125 -1.83 -11.09 12.10
CA GLN A 125 -1.73 -9.70 12.53
C GLN A 125 -1.50 -8.75 11.35
N ARG A 126 -0.72 -9.15 10.35
CA ARG A 126 -0.49 -8.35 9.12
C ARG A 126 -1.82 -8.13 8.40
N ASP A 127 -2.60 -9.19 8.23
CA ASP A 127 -3.89 -9.16 7.54
C ASP A 127 -4.89 -8.23 8.24
N LEU A 128 -5.01 -8.36 9.57
CA LEU A 128 -5.89 -7.49 10.36
C LEU A 128 -5.44 -6.02 10.29
N ARG A 129 -4.13 -5.75 10.35
CA ARG A 129 -3.58 -4.39 10.22
C ARG A 129 -3.85 -3.80 8.84
N ASP A 130 -3.82 -4.61 7.79
CA ASP A 130 -4.13 -4.15 6.44
C ASP A 130 -5.60 -3.76 6.30
N LEU A 131 -6.52 -4.64 6.71
CA LEU A 131 -7.97 -4.38 6.69
C LEU A 131 -8.36 -3.14 7.51
N THR A 132 -7.81 -3.00 8.72
CA THR A 132 -8.11 -1.84 9.59
C THR A 132 -7.55 -0.53 9.04
N ARG A 133 -6.36 -0.57 8.43
CA ARG A 133 -5.78 0.58 7.72
C ARG A 133 -6.61 0.94 6.49
N GLN A 134 -7.01 -0.05 5.70
CA GLN A 134 -7.85 0.16 4.51
C GLN A 134 -9.19 0.78 4.89
N ARG A 135 -9.86 0.28 5.94
CA ARG A 135 -11.09 0.89 6.47
C ARG A 135 -10.88 2.36 6.84
N THR A 136 -9.79 2.67 7.53
CA THR A 136 -9.47 4.05 7.94
C THR A 136 -9.25 4.96 6.72
N ASN A 137 -8.55 4.47 5.70
CA ASN A 137 -8.34 5.19 4.45
C ASN A 137 -9.67 5.43 3.73
N LEU A 138 -10.50 4.39 3.55
CA LEU A 138 -11.81 4.52 2.89
C LEU A 138 -12.74 5.51 3.60
N VAL A 139 -12.74 5.54 4.94
CA VAL A 139 -13.51 6.52 5.70
C VAL A 139 -13.01 7.95 5.44
N ARG A 140 -11.70 8.14 5.39
CA ARG A 140 -11.08 9.44 5.06
C ARG A 140 -11.40 9.85 3.63
N ASP A 141 -11.23 8.95 2.68
CA ASP A 141 -11.49 9.19 1.26
C ASP A 141 -12.96 9.53 1.03
N ARG A 142 -13.89 8.82 1.69
CA ARG A 142 -15.32 9.17 1.69
C ARG A 142 -15.54 10.59 2.18
N ALA A 143 -14.95 10.99 3.31
CA ALA A 143 -15.08 12.35 3.83
C ALA A 143 -14.52 13.39 2.85
N THR A 144 -13.37 13.12 2.24
CA THR A 144 -12.79 13.98 1.20
C THR A 144 -13.72 14.12 0.00
N MET A 145 -14.34 13.04 -0.47
CA MET A 145 -15.29 13.07 -1.59
C MET A 145 -16.57 13.83 -1.24
N VAL A 146 -17.11 13.66 -0.03
CA VAL A 146 -18.27 14.44 0.44
C VAL A 146 -17.96 15.93 0.51
N ASN A 147 -16.77 16.30 0.99
CA ASN A 147 -16.35 17.71 1.04
C ASN A 147 -16.19 18.30 -0.38
N ARG A 148 -15.69 17.52 -1.35
CA ARG A 148 -15.62 17.94 -2.75
C ARG A 148 -17.01 18.13 -3.36
N LEU A 149 -17.93 17.19 -3.12
CA LEU A 149 -19.33 17.30 -3.52
C LEU A 149 -19.95 18.60 -2.98
N GLN A 150 -19.79 18.88 -1.69
CA GLN A 150 -20.31 20.11 -1.10
C GLN A 150 -19.73 21.36 -1.76
N LYS A 151 -18.43 21.39 -2.09
CA LYS A 151 -17.83 22.52 -2.84
C LYS A 151 -18.46 22.71 -4.22
N VAL A 152 -18.80 21.64 -4.93
CA VAL A 152 -19.50 21.73 -6.23
C VAL A 152 -20.91 22.29 -6.04
N LEU A 153 -21.63 21.82 -5.01
CA LEU A 153 -22.96 22.36 -4.68
C LEU A 153 -22.89 23.85 -4.32
N GLU A 154 -21.91 24.26 -3.51
CA GLU A 154 -21.68 25.66 -3.17
C GLU A 154 -21.37 26.52 -4.40
N TRP A 155 -20.57 26.00 -5.34
CA TRP A 155 -20.28 26.70 -6.60
C TRP A 155 -21.54 26.86 -7.47
N ALA A 156 -22.39 25.83 -7.54
CA ALA A 156 -23.69 25.90 -8.21
C ALA A 156 -24.76 26.67 -7.42
N ASN A 157 -24.42 27.23 -6.25
CA ASN A 157 -25.34 27.87 -5.31
C ASN A 157 -26.49 26.95 -4.85
N ILE A 158 -26.26 25.64 -4.77
CA ILE A 158 -27.17 24.64 -4.23
C ILE A 158 -26.86 24.44 -2.74
N LYS A 159 -27.69 25.02 -1.85
CA LYS A 159 -27.50 25.08 -0.39
C LYS A 159 -28.09 23.86 0.35
N LEU A 160 -28.03 22.68 -0.24
CA LEU A 160 -28.63 21.46 0.32
C LEU A 160 -28.09 21.13 1.72
N SER A 161 -26.80 21.37 1.97
CA SER A 161 -26.11 21.18 3.26
C SER A 161 -26.67 22.07 4.39
N SER A 162 -27.30 23.20 4.06
CA SER A 162 -27.94 24.08 5.04
C SER A 162 -29.27 23.53 5.57
N VAL A 163 -29.90 22.60 4.83
CA VAL A 163 -31.23 22.06 5.16
C VAL A 163 -31.16 20.58 5.57
N ALA A 164 -30.33 19.80 4.88
CA ALA A 164 -30.10 18.39 5.12
C ALA A 164 -28.84 18.17 5.96
N SER A 165 -28.99 17.49 7.10
CA SER A 165 -27.86 17.12 7.97
C SER A 165 -26.90 16.10 7.33
N ASP A 166 -27.38 15.34 6.34
CA ASP A 166 -26.56 14.42 5.54
C ASP A 166 -26.95 14.54 4.06
N VAL A 167 -26.09 15.21 3.29
CA VAL A 167 -26.26 15.39 1.84
C VAL A 167 -26.11 14.08 1.05
N THR A 168 -25.53 13.05 1.65
CA THR A 168 -25.36 11.71 1.05
C THR A 168 -26.35 10.67 1.59
N GLY A 169 -27.30 11.10 2.42
CA GLY A 169 -28.42 10.29 2.87
C GLY A 169 -29.42 10.02 1.74
N VAL A 170 -30.44 9.20 2.00
CA VAL A 170 -31.38 8.71 0.96
C VAL A 170 -32.01 9.85 0.15
N SER A 171 -32.51 10.91 0.80
CA SER A 171 -33.12 12.05 0.11
C SER A 171 -32.09 12.88 -0.66
N GLY A 172 -30.93 13.16 -0.03
CA GLY A 172 -29.88 13.95 -0.65
C GLY A 172 -29.33 13.28 -1.90
N ARG A 173 -29.06 11.96 -1.84
CA ARG A 173 -28.68 11.16 -3.01
C ARG A 173 -29.71 11.21 -4.13
N ALA A 174 -30.99 11.01 -3.82
CA ALA A 174 -32.04 11.06 -4.85
C ALA A 174 -32.10 12.42 -5.56
N MET A 175 -31.95 13.52 -4.81
CA MET A 175 -31.89 14.87 -5.38
C MET A 175 -30.63 15.07 -6.23
N LEU A 176 -29.47 14.64 -5.74
CA LEU A 176 -28.20 14.74 -6.47
C LEU A 176 -28.21 13.91 -7.75
N GLU A 177 -28.76 12.69 -7.72
CA GLU A 177 -28.93 11.83 -8.89
C GLU A 177 -29.86 12.48 -9.92
N ALA A 178 -30.95 13.10 -9.48
CA ALA A 178 -31.84 13.86 -10.38
C ALA A 178 -31.15 15.07 -11.00
N ILE A 179 -30.36 15.83 -10.23
CA ILE A 179 -29.55 16.95 -10.74
C ILE A 179 -28.53 16.45 -11.77
N VAL A 180 -27.83 15.35 -11.48
CA VAL A 180 -26.90 14.70 -12.41
C VAL A 180 -27.62 14.23 -13.69
N ALA A 181 -28.87 13.77 -13.59
CA ALA A 181 -29.70 13.41 -14.73
C ALA A 181 -30.25 14.63 -15.51
N GLY A 182 -30.07 15.84 -15.00
CA GLY A 182 -30.43 17.10 -15.68
C GLY A 182 -31.73 17.72 -15.21
N GLN A 183 -32.31 17.23 -14.11
CA GLN A 183 -33.42 17.90 -13.47
C GLN A 183 -32.94 19.19 -12.79
N ALA A 184 -33.44 20.33 -13.28
CA ALA A 184 -33.10 21.65 -12.76
C ALA A 184 -34.25 22.31 -11.98
N ASP A 185 -35.47 21.74 -11.99
CA ASP A 185 -36.63 22.30 -11.31
C ASP A 185 -36.61 22.01 -9.79
N PRO A 186 -36.42 23.03 -8.92
CA PRO A 186 -36.41 22.85 -7.47
C PRO A 186 -37.74 22.32 -6.91
N ALA A 187 -38.87 22.61 -7.55
CA ALA A 187 -40.19 22.15 -7.13
C ALA A 187 -40.35 20.63 -7.31
N LEU A 188 -39.70 20.05 -8.33
CA LEU A 188 -39.65 18.60 -8.53
C LEU A 188 -38.62 17.94 -7.62
N LEU A 189 -37.46 18.57 -7.41
CA LEU A 189 -36.41 18.03 -6.56
C LEU A 189 -36.82 17.93 -5.08
N LYS A 190 -37.55 18.92 -4.54
CA LYS A 190 -38.01 18.89 -3.13
C LYS A 190 -38.95 17.70 -2.84
N GLU A 191 -39.70 17.24 -3.84
CA GLU A 191 -40.63 16.12 -3.68
C GLU A 191 -39.91 14.78 -3.45
N LEU A 192 -38.63 14.68 -3.84
CA LEU A 192 -37.76 13.53 -3.56
C LEU A 192 -37.40 13.38 -2.07
N ALA A 193 -37.77 14.35 -1.22
CA ALA A 193 -37.55 14.29 0.22
C ALA A 193 -38.31 13.12 0.86
N LYS A 194 -37.58 12.31 1.65
CA LYS A 194 -38.11 11.21 2.46
C LYS A 194 -37.91 11.45 3.96
N GLY A 195 -38.75 10.79 4.77
CA GLY A 195 -38.68 10.86 6.24
C GLY A 195 -38.78 12.29 6.78
N ARG A 196 -37.90 12.66 7.71
CA ARG A 196 -37.88 13.99 8.37
C ARG A 196 -37.66 15.16 7.41
N LEU A 197 -37.04 14.93 6.25
CA LEU A 197 -36.81 15.98 5.25
C LEU A 197 -38.10 16.42 4.54
N ARG A 198 -39.18 15.63 4.59
CA ARG A 198 -40.49 16.03 4.03
C ARG A 198 -41.05 17.29 4.70
N GLY A 199 -40.83 17.45 6.00
CA GLY A 199 -41.25 18.66 6.73
C GLY A 199 -40.42 19.90 6.40
N LYS A 200 -39.38 19.79 5.58
CA LYS A 200 -38.49 20.89 5.16
C LYS A 200 -38.59 21.19 3.66
N ARG A 201 -39.66 20.77 2.98
CA ARG A 201 -39.81 20.90 1.52
C ARG A 201 -39.67 22.33 1.02
N ASP A 202 -40.29 23.29 1.71
CA ASP A 202 -40.22 24.70 1.29
C ASP A 202 -38.79 25.24 1.42
N ALA A 203 -38.09 24.89 2.51
CA ALA A 203 -36.67 25.23 2.67
C ALA A 203 -35.77 24.51 1.66
N LEU A 204 -36.11 23.26 1.28
CA LEU A 204 -35.39 22.52 0.25
C LEU A 204 -35.55 23.16 -1.13
N GLU A 205 -36.73 23.62 -1.49
CA GLU A 205 -36.96 24.34 -2.75
C GLU A 205 -36.06 25.55 -2.87
N GLN A 206 -36.00 26.38 -1.82
CA GLN A 206 -35.10 27.52 -1.75
C GLN A 206 -33.63 27.09 -1.83
N ALA A 207 -33.24 26.05 -1.09
CA ALA A 207 -31.88 25.54 -1.09
C ALA A 207 -31.45 24.88 -2.41
N LEU A 208 -32.39 24.35 -3.18
CA LEU A 208 -32.13 23.70 -4.47
C LEU A 208 -32.21 24.69 -5.64
N THR A 209 -32.52 25.95 -5.37
CA THR A 209 -32.53 27.02 -6.37
C THR A 209 -31.10 27.52 -6.61
N GLY A 210 -30.54 27.21 -7.78
CA GLY A 210 -29.16 27.53 -8.13
C GLY A 210 -28.89 27.42 -9.62
N VAL A 211 -27.60 27.48 -9.99
CA VAL A 211 -27.13 27.44 -11.39
C VAL A 211 -26.22 26.23 -11.59
N VAL A 212 -26.80 25.12 -12.01
CA VAL A 212 -26.08 23.89 -12.36
C VAL A 212 -25.71 23.93 -13.84
N ARG A 213 -24.42 23.77 -14.15
CA ARG A 213 -23.89 23.65 -15.51
C ARG A 213 -23.50 22.20 -15.77
N ASP A 214 -23.37 21.81 -17.03
CA ASP A 214 -23.06 20.42 -17.41
C ASP A 214 -21.78 19.89 -16.74
N HIS A 215 -20.73 20.71 -16.65
CA HIS A 215 -19.49 20.29 -15.99
C HIS A 215 -19.62 20.02 -14.48
N HIS A 216 -20.64 20.56 -13.79
CA HIS A 216 -20.89 20.26 -12.38
C HIS A 216 -21.51 18.86 -12.19
N ARG A 217 -22.01 18.23 -13.26
CA ARG A 217 -22.73 16.94 -13.24
C ARG A 217 -21.81 15.74 -13.53
N PHE A 218 -20.55 15.97 -13.89
CA PHE A 218 -19.52 14.95 -14.14
C PHE A 218 -18.56 14.81 -12.94
#